data_AF-A0A929M931-F1
#
_entry.id   AF-A0A929M931-F1
#
_cell.length_a   1.000
_cell.length_b   1.000
_cell.length_c   1.000
_cell.angle_alpha   90.00
_cell.angle_beta   90.00
_cell.angle_gamma   90.00
#
_symmetry.space_group_name_H-M   'P 1'
#
loop_
_entity.id
_entity.type
_entity.pdbx_description
1 polymer ?
#
loop_
_entity_poly.entity_id
_entity_poly.type
_entity_poly.pdbx_seq_one_letter_code
_entity_poly.pdbx_strand_id
1 'polypeptide(L)'
;MKNANFSIVVIFLALLTLLCAFVALGVGRFYIPFNDVFSVLAHSFGFGDGAASNITNVIENLRIPRIIAAILVGAALSVSGAAYQGVFKNQLVSPDLLGVSAGACVGAATAIIFDLSLFWVQAFAFGFGLAAVAITLAIPKMMGRTSTLMLVLSGIIVSGLMGSVIGFLKYVADPETKLPDIVYWQLGSLAKLDSDNLKYIAPVMIICA
;
A
#
# COMPACT_ATOMS: atom_id res chain seq x y z
N MET A 1 -27.85 -4.63 -23.69
CA MET A 1 -27.85 -5.79 -22.76
C MET A 1 -26.51 -6.02 -22.05
N LYS A 2 -25.32 -5.84 -22.68
CA LYS A 2 -24.02 -5.95 -21.99
C LYS A 2 -23.81 -4.95 -20.83
N ASN A 3 -24.32 -3.72 -20.96
CA ASN A 3 -24.11 -2.67 -19.95
C ASN A 3 -24.89 -2.92 -18.64
N ALA A 4 -26.08 -3.52 -18.72
CA ALA A 4 -26.89 -3.80 -17.53
C ALA A 4 -26.18 -4.81 -16.60
N ASN A 5 -25.59 -5.87 -17.17
CA ASN A 5 -24.86 -6.87 -16.39
C ASN A 5 -23.57 -6.28 -15.79
N PHE A 6 -22.88 -5.41 -16.51
CA PHE A 6 -21.68 -4.74 -15.98
C PHE A 6 -22.02 -3.81 -14.80
N SER A 7 -23.02 -2.95 -14.94
CA SER A 7 -23.44 -2.05 -13.86
C SER A 7 -23.89 -2.82 -12.62
N ILE A 8 -24.61 -3.94 -12.79
CA ILE A 8 -25.01 -4.80 -11.68
C ILE A 8 -23.79 -5.36 -10.94
N VAL A 9 -22.78 -5.86 -11.67
CA VAL A 9 -21.56 -6.39 -11.05
C VAL A 9 -20.79 -5.31 -10.28
N VAL A 10 -20.67 -4.11 -10.85
CA VAL A 10 -19.98 -2.99 -10.18
C VAL A 10 -20.71 -2.59 -8.89
N ILE A 11 -22.04 -2.46 -8.94
CA ILE A 11 -22.85 -2.14 -7.76
C ILE A 11 -22.71 -3.23 -6.70
N PHE A 12 -22.76 -4.50 -7.11
CA PHE A 12 -22.59 -5.63 -6.21
C PHE A 12 -21.23 -5.62 -5.51
N LEU A 13 -20.13 -5.41 -6.25
CA LEU A 13 -18.77 -5.33 -5.67
C LEU A 13 -18.58 -4.12 -4.76
N ALA A 14 -19.18 -2.98 -5.11
CA ALA A 14 -19.16 -1.79 -4.27
C ALA A 14 -19.89 -2.04 -2.94
N LEU A 15 -21.09 -2.63 -2.99
CA LEU A 15 -21.86 -3.00 -1.80
C LEU A 15 -21.12 -4.05 -0.95
N LEU A 16 -20.51 -5.05 -1.58
CA LEU A 16 -19.71 -6.05 -0.88
C LEU A 16 -18.51 -5.42 -0.16
N THR A 17 -17.84 -4.46 -0.79
CA THR A 17 -16.73 -3.71 -0.19
C THR A 17 -17.19 -2.91 1.02
N LEU A 18 -18.32 -2.20 0.91
CA LEU A 18 -18.92 -1.46 2.03
C LEU A 18 -19.35 -2.38 3.17
N LEU A 19 -19.92 -3.55 2.85
CA LEU A 19 -20.29 -4.55 3.85
C LEU A 19 -19.05 -5.08 4.60
N CYS A 20 -17.99 -5.43 3.87
CA CYS A 20 -16.73 -5.85 4.48
C CYS A 20 -16.11 -4.75 5.34
N ALA A 21 -16.15 -3.49 4.90
CA ALA A 21 -15.69 -2.35 5.67
C ALA A 21 -16.49 -2.19 6.98
N PHE A 22 -17.82 -2.31 6.93
CA PHE A 22 -18.67 -2.26 8.11
C PHE A 22 -18.38 -3.39 9.09
N VAL A 23 -18.25 -4.63 8.60
CA VAL A 23 -17.89 -5.79 9.44
C VAL A 23 -16.51 -5.58 10.09
N ALA A 24 -15.54 -5.06 9.34
CA ALA A 24 -14.20 -4.77 9.85
C ALA A 24 -14.20 -3.73 10.99
N LEU A 25 -15.19 -2.83 11.06
CA LEU A 25 -15.33 -1.91 12.19
C LEU A 25 -15.69 -2.59 13.50
N GLY A 26 -16.39 -3.74 13.47
CA GLY A 26 -16.74 -4.51 14.66
C GLY A 26 -15.62 -5.45 15.13
N VAL A 27 -14.76 -5.90 14.22
CA VAL A 27 -13.71 -6.90 14.48
C VAL A 27 -12.39 -6.24 14.90
N GLY A 28 -11.83 -6.63 16.05
CA GLY A 28 -10.54 -6.14 16.52
C GLY A 28 -10.11 -6.77 17.85
N ARG A 29 -9.03 -6.26 18.47
CA ARG A 29 -8.49 -6.74 19.76
C ARG A 29 -9.55 -6.76 20.87
N PHE A 30 -10.48 -5.81 20.84
CA PHE A 30 -11.69 -5.82 21.65
C PHE A 30 -12.88 -5.82 20.70
N TYR A 31 -13.81 -6.75 20.92
CA TYR A 31 -15.04 -6.83 20.16
C TYR A 31 -15.91 -5.60 20.43
N ILE A 32 -16.40 -4.95 19.37
CA ILE A 32 -17.35 -3.85 19.47
C ILE A 32 -18.67 -4.34 18.89
N PRO A 33 -19.76 -4.39 19.68
CA PRO A 33 -21.08 -4.75 19.19
C PRO A 33 -21.49 -3.87 18.00
N PHE A 34 -22.18 -4.45 17.01
CA PHE A 34 -22.60 -3.69 15.82
C PHE A 34 -23.57 -2.54 16.13
N ASN A 35 -24.30 -2.62 17.24
CA ASN A 35 -25.13 -1.52 17.73
C ASN A 35 -24.28 -0.30 18.08
N ASP A 36 -23.13 -0.51 18.75
CA ASP A 36 -22.22 0.57 19.11
C ASP A 36 -21.53 1.13 17.86
N VAL A 37 -21.16 0.27 16.90
CA VAL A 37 -20.63 0.72 15.60
C VAL A 37 -21.62 1.63 14.89
N PHE A 38 -22.90 1.24 14.84
CA PHE A 38 -23.95 2.06 14.22
C PHE A 38 -24.15 3.38 14.97
N SER A 39 -24.15 3.37 16.30
CA SER A 39 -24.29 4.58 17.11
C SER A 39 -23.13 5.57 16.91
N VAL A 40 -21.88 5.07 16.78
CA VAL A 40 -20.72 5.91 16.48
C VAL A 40 -20.84 6.51 15.08
N LEU A 41 -21.17 5.69 14.07
CA LEU A 41 -21.33 6.20 12.70
C LEU A 41 -22.46 7.23 12.62
N ALA A 42 -23.61 6.96 13.25
CA ALA A 42 -24.73 7.90 13.31
C ALA A 42 -24.31 9.22 13.95
N HIS A 43 -23.57 9.16 15.06
CA HIS A 43 -23.05 10.33 15.75
C HIS A 43 -22.06 11.13 14.88
N SER A 44 -21.16 10.46 14.14
CA SER A 44 -20.26 11.13 13.20
C SER A 44 -21.01 11.86 12.06
N PHE A 45 -22.23 11.43 11.73
CA PHE A 45 -23.14 12.12 10.79
C PHE A 45 -24.07 13.15 11.46
N GLY A 46 -23.94 13.39 12.76
CA GLY A 46 -24.74 14.36 13.52
C GLY A 46 -26.07 13.81 14.08
N PHE A 47 -26.22 12.49 14.18
CA PHE A 47 -27.42 11.83 14.70
C PHE A 47 -27.13 11.00 15.97
N GLY A 48 -27.92 11.21 17.04
CA GLY A 48 -27.86 10.41 18.27
C GLY A 48 -26.70 10.78 19.22
N ASP A 49 -26.67 10.16 20.40
CA ASP A 49 -25.73 10.50 21.49
C ASP A 49 -24.36 9.79 21.39
N GLY A 50 -24.17 8.94 20.39
CA GLY A 50 -22.94 8.15 20.17
C GLY A 50 -22.75 6.99 21.16
N ALA A 51 -21.61 6.31 21.06
CA ALA A 51 -21.18 5.29 22.01
C ALA A 51 -20.27 5.88 23.10
N ALA A 52 -19.81 5.03 24.01
CA ALA A 52 -18.76 5.40 24.97
C ALA A 52 -17.54 6.01 24.27
N SER A 53 -16.96 7.07 24.84
CA SER A 53 -15.87 7.86 24.24
C SER A 53 -14.67 7.03 23.78
N ASN A 54 -14.33 5.98 24.53
CA ASN A 54 -13.25 5.05 24.19
C ASN A 54 -13.56 4.26 22.90
N ILE A 55 -14.81 3.83 22.71
CA ILE A 55 -15.27 3.09 21.52
C ILE A 55 -15.23 4.02 20.31
N THR A 56 -15.76 5.23 20.46
CA THR A 56 -15.74 6.29 19.44
C THR A 56 -14.31 6.58 19.00
N ASN A 57 -13.38 6.79 19.94
CA ASN A 57 -11.98 7.07 19.62
C ASN A 57 -11.30 5.93 18.86
N VAL A 58 -11.52 4.67 19.26
CA VAL A 58 -10.97 3.49 18.56
C VAL A 58 -11.52 3.38 17.15
N ILE A 59 -12.81 3.59 16.96
CA ILE A 59 -13.44 3.52 15.63
C ILE A 59 -12.91 4.65 14.74
N GLU A 60 -12.97 5.89 15.19
CA GLU A 60 -12.67 7.06 14.37
C GLU A 60 -11.18 7.26 14.10
N ASN A 61 -10.30 7.01 15.09
CA ASN A 61 -8.88 7.34 14.96
C ASN A 61 -7.99 6.13 14.63
N LEU A 62 -8.49 4.90 14.78
CA LEU A 62 -7.70 3.68 14.52
C LEU A 62 -8.34 2.80 13.43
N ARG A 63 -9.62 2.44 13.55
CA ARG A 63 -10.25 1.47 12.62
C ARG A 63 -10.60 2.10 11.28
N ILE A 64 -11.30 3.24 11.27
CA ILE A 64 -11.70 3.92 10.04
C ILE A 64 -10.48 4.27 9.17
N PRO A 65 -9.41 4.90 9.68
CA PRO A 65 -8.26 5.25 8.86
C PRO A 65 -7.58 4.03 8.24
N ARG A 66 -7.45 2.95 9.03
CA ARG A 66 -6.86 1.69 8.57
C ARG A 66 -7.70 1.01 7.49
N ILE A 67 -9.03 1.02 7.62
CA ILE A 67 -9.94 0.43 6.62
C ILE A 67 -9.90 1.24 5.32
N ILE A 68 -9.94 2.57 5.40
CA ILE A 68 -9.81 3.44 4.21
C ILE A 68 -8.47 3.17 3.52
N ALA A 69 -7.37 3.12 4.27
CA ALA A 69 -6.06 2.79 3.71
C ALA A 69 -6.04 1.41 3.05
N ALA A 70 -6.66 0.39 3.65
CA ALA A 70 -6.73 -0.95 3.07
C ALA A 70 -7.47 -0.95 1.71
N ILE A 71 -8.57 -0.22 1.62
CA ILE A 71 -9.34 -0.07 0.38
C ILE A 71 -8.49 0.65 -0.67
N LEU A 72 -7.86 1.78 -0.32
CA LEU A 72 -7.04 2.57 -1.25
C LEU A 72 -5.82 1.79 -1.75
N VAL A 73 -5.10 1.11 -0.87
CA VAL A 73 -3.95 0.27 -1.24
C VAL A 73 -4.39 -0.89 -2.15
N GLY A 74 -5.51 -1.55 -1.83
CA GLY A 74 -6.07 -2.63 -2.66
C GLY A 74 -6.51 -2.15 -4.04
N ALA A 75 -7.13 -0.97 -4.11
CA ALA A 75 -7.50 -0.33 -5.37
C ALA A 75 -6.27 0.02 -6.21
N ALA A 76 -5.28 0.69 -5.62
CA ALA A 76 -4.05 1.10 -6.31
C ALA A 76 -3.26 -0.11 -6.85
N LEU A 77 -3.12 -1.19 -6.05
CA LEU A 77 -2.46 -2.42 -6.49
C LEU A 77 -3.24 -3.11 -7.62
N SER A 78 -4.57 -3.14 -7.54
CA SER A 78 -5.43 -3.72 -8.58
C SER A 78 -5.33 -2.95 -9.90
N VAL A 79 -5.41 -1.61 -9.85
CA VAL A 79 -5.31 -0.74 -11.04
C VAL A 79 -3.92 -0.84 -11.66
N SER A 80 -2.86 -0.80 -10.85
CA SER A 80 -1.49 -0.97 -11.31
C SER A 80 -1.29 -2.33 -11.98
N GLY A 81 -1.79 -3.41 -11.37
CA GLY A 81 -1.75 -4.76 -11.95
C GLY A 81 -2.48 -4.84 -13.28
N ALA A 82 -3.71 -4.33 -13.37
CA ALA A 82 -4.48 -4.30 -14.60
C ALA A 82 -3.79 -3.49 -15.72
N ALA A 83 -3.23 -2.32 -15.38
CA ALA A 83 -2.49 -1.47 -16.31
C ALA A 83 -1.25 -2.20 -16.85
N TYR A 84 -0.46 -2.82 -15.97
CA TYR A 84 0.72 -3.59 -16.37
C TYR A 84 0.35 -4.78 -17.24
N GLN A 85 -0.65 -5.58 -16.83
CA GLN A 85 -1.11 -6.71 -17.65
C GLN A 85 -1.58 -6.27 -19.04
N GLY A 86 -2.20 -5.09 -19.15
CA GLY A 86 -2.58 -4.48 -20.43
C GLY A 86 -1.39 -4.04 -21.29
N VAL A 87 -0.42 -3.34 -20.71
CA VAL A 87 0.79 -2.85 -21.40
C VAL A 87 1.66 -4.01 -21.89
N PHE A 88 1.90 -4.98 -21.02
CA PHE A 88 2.76 -6.13 -21.31
C PHE A 88 2.03 -7.24 -22.06
N LYS A 89 0.69 -7.16 -22.18
CA LYS A 89 -0.18 -8.18 -22.78
C LYS A 89 0.07 -9.57 -22.19
N ASN A 90 0.29 -9.64 -20.87
CA ASN A 90 0.63 -10.86 -20.17
C ASN A 90 -0.02 -10.85 -18.78
N GLN A 91 -0.91 -11.82 -18.55
CA GLN A 91 -1.70 -11.95 -17.30
C GLN A 91 -0.86 -12.36 -16.09
N LEU A 92 0.36 -12.86 -16.30
CA LEU A 92 1.30 -13.22 -15.23
C LEU A 92 2.13 -12.02 -14.75
N VAL A 93 2.00 -10.85 -15.39
CA VAL A 93 2.75 -9.67 -14.97
C VAL A 93 2.13 -9.08 -13.71
N SER A 94 3.01 -8.78 -12.77
CA SER A 94 2.73 -8.11 -11.51
C SER A 94 3.24 -6.65 -11.54
N PRO A 95 2.64 -5.75 -10.74
CA PRO A 95 3.00 -4.33 -10.74
C PRO A 95 4.40 -4.03 -10.17
N ASP A 96 5.02 -4.98 -9.48
CA ASP A 96 6.38 -4.88 -8.96
C ASP A 96 7.47 -5.22 -9.99
N LEU A 97 7.10 -5.66 -11.20
CA LEU A 97 8.02 -6.14 -12.25
C LEU A 97 9.15 -5.15 -12.60
N LEU A 98 8.92 -3.84 -12.48
CA LEU A 98 9.94 -2.82 -12.78
C LEU A 98 10.94 -2.58 -11.63
N GLY A 99 10.90 -3.38 -10.57
CA GLY A 99 11.81 -3.29 -9.42
C GLY A 99 11.45 -2.18 -8.43
N VAL A 100 10.27 -1.58 -8.56
CA VAL A 100 9.80 -0.48 -7.67
C VAL A 100 9.74 -0.92 -6.21
N SER A 101 9.26 -2.14 -5.93
CA SER A 101 9.16 -2.69 -4.58
C SER A 101 10.54 -2.92 -3.96
N ALA A 102 11.47 -3.48 -4.74
CA ALA A 102 12.85 -3.70 -4.28
C ALA A 102 13.59 -2.38 -4.00
N GLY A 103 13.44 -1.38 -4.88
CA GLY A 103 13.97 -0.04 -4.64
C GLY A 103 13.38 0.62 -3.39
N ALA A 104 12.06 0.54 -3.21
CA ALA A 104 11.40 1.08 -2.03
C ALA A 104 11.90 0.45 -0.73
N CYS A 105 12.14 -0.86 -0.72
CA CYS A 105 12.73 -1.55 0.43
C CYS A 105 14.15 -1.07 0.75
N VAL A 106 14.98 -0.81 -0.27
CA VAL A 106 16.33 -0.24 -0.08
C VAL A 106 16.25 1.16 0.53
N GLY A 107 15.37 2.01 0.00
CA GLY A 107 15.17 3.37 0.53
C GLY A 107 14.72 3.36 1.98
N ALA A 108 13.70 2.54 2.30
CA ALA A 108 13.20 2.39 3.66
C ALA A 108 14.27 1.87 4.62
N ALA A 109 15.00 0.81 4.23
CA ALA A 109 16.08 0.25 5.04
C ALA A 109 17.20 1.26 5.31
N THR A 110 17.54 2.07 4.30
CA THR A 110 18.51 3.16 4.45
C THR A 110 18.05 4.16 5.52
N ALA A 111 16.81 4.65 5.43
CA ALA A 111 16.26 5.58 6.41
C ALA A 111 16.17 4.99 7.83
N ILE A 112 15.84 3.70 7.96
CA ILE A 112 15.76 2.99 9.25
C ILE A 112 17.13 2.90 9.92
N ILE A 113 18.18 2.57 9.15
CA ILE A 113 19.56 2.48 9.65
C ILE A 113 20.06 3.84 10.16
N PHE A 114 19.66 4.94 9.50
CA PHE A 114 20.01 6.30 9.90
C PHE A 114 19.08 6.89 11.00
N ASP A 115 18.22 6.08 11.63
CA ASP A 115 17.32 6.56 12.69
C ASP A 115 16.39 7.71 12.26
N LEU A 116 16.04 7.78 10.98
CA LEU A 116 15.20 8.85 10.48
C LEU A 116 13.74 8.65 10.88
N SER A 117 12.99 9.76 10.96
CA SER A 117 11.56 9.72 11.31
C SER A 117 10.72 8.96 10.27
N LEU A 118 9.51 8.53 10.66
CA LEU A 118 8.59 7.78 9.80
C LEU A 118 8.33 8.49 8.45
N PHE A 119 8.25 9.82 8.47
CA PHE A 119 8.12 10.63 7.25
C PHE A 119 9.28 10.39 6.27
N TRP A 120 10.52 10.40 6.78
CA TRP A 120 11.70 10.15 5.95
C TRP A 120 11.79 8.71 5.47
N VAL A 121 11.34 7.73 6.26
CA VAL A 121 11.22 6.34 5.80
C VAL A 121 10.32 6.25 4.58
N GLN A 122 9.15 6.90 4.63
CA GLN A 122 8.21 6.94 3.49
C GLN A 122 8.80 7.70 2.29
N ALA A 123 9.43 8.85 2.52
CA ALA A 123 10.03 9.67 1.46
C ALA A 123 11.17 8.94 0.75
N PHE A 124 12.06 8.27 1.50
CA PHE A 124 13.15 7.47 0.92
C PHE A 124 12.62 6.25 0.19
N ALA A 125 11.63 5.54 0.75
CA ALA A 125 10.99 4.41 0.06
C ALA A 125 10.39 4.84 -1.28
N PHE A 126 9.67 5.96 -1.30
CA PHE A 126 9.11 6.50 -2.53
C PHE A 126 10.20 6.92 -3.53
N GLY A 127 11.21 7.66 -3.08
CA GLY A 127 12.30 8.15 -3.91
C GLY A 127 13.15 7.03 -4.53
N PHE A 128 13.56 6.03 -3.75
CA PHE A 128 14.32 4.89 -4.25
C PHE A 128 13.45 3.95 -5.10
N GLY A 129 12.16 3.83 -4.81
CA GLY A 129 11.22 3.11 -5.67
C GLY A 129 11.14 3.74 -7.06
N LEU A 130 10.97 5.06 -7.15
CA LEU A 130 11.00 5.80 -8.41
C LEU A 130 12.35 5.70 -9.11
N ALA A 131 13.46 5.79 -8.37
CA ALA A 131 14.79 5.63 -8.93
C ALA A 131 14.98 4.24 -9.56
N ALA A 132 14.52 3.17 -8.89
CA ALA A 132 14.57 1.82 -9.45
C ALA A 132 13.79 1.70 -10.76
N VAL A 133 12.56 2.26 -10.82
CA VAL A 133 11.78 2.30 -12.06
C VAL A 133 12.49 3.09 -13.16
N ALA A 134 13.07 4.25 -12.82
CA ALA A 134 13.81 5.08 -13.77
C ALA A 134 15.02 4.33 -14.36
N ILE A 135 15.78 3.62 -13.51
CA ILE A 135 16.91 2.78 -13.95
C ILE A 135 16.41 1.66 -14.86
N THR A 136 15.35 0.94 -14.46
CA THR A 136 14.76 -0.13 -15.27
C THR A 136 14.32 0.36 -16.65
N LEU A 137 13.78 1.58 -16.75
CA LEU A 137 13.37 2.19 -18.02
C LEU A 137 14.54 2.73 -18.85
N ALA A 138 15.67 3.05 -18.22
CA ALA A 138 16.85 3.58 -18.89
C ALA A 138 17.67 2.49 -19.60
N ILE A 139 17.81 1.30 -19.01
CA ILE A 139 18.65 0.20 -19.54
C ILE A 139 18.27 -0.17 -20.99
N PRO A 140 17.00 -0.45 -21.34
CA PRO A 140 16.64 -0.81 -22.72
C PRO A 140 16.92 0.32 -23.72
N LYS A 141 16.73 1.58 -23.30
CA LYS A 141 16.99 2.77 -24.13
C LYS A 141 18.47 2.93 -24.45
N MET A 142 19.34 2.74 -23.45
CA MET A 142 20.80 2.80 -23.63
C MET A 142 21.30 1.69 -24.58
N MET A 143 20.63 0.54 -24.60
CA MET A 143 20.94 -0.57 -25.50
C MET A 143 20.31 -0.45 -26.89
N GLY A 144 19.59 0.64 -27.19
CA GLY A 144 18.89 0.84 -28.47
C GLY A 144 17.78 -0.17 -28.75
N ARG A 145 17.27 -0.85 -27.72
CA ARG A 145 16.27 -1.93 -27.85
C ARG A 145 15.10 -1.69 -26.90
N THR A 146 13.94 -1.32 -27.44
CA THR A 146 12.74 -1.02 -26.65
C THR A 146 11.73 -2.16 -26.65
N SER A 147 12.19 -3.41 -26.61
CA SER A 147 11.27 -4.56 -26.56
C SER A 147 10.75 -4.80 -25.14
N THR A 148 9.52 -5.29 -25.02
CA THR A 148 8.90 -5.66 -23.75
C THR A 148 9.75 -6.66 -22.97
N LEU A 149 10.37 -7.63 -23.65
CA LEU A 149 11.28 -8.60 -23.03
C LEU A 149 12.52 -7.94 -22.42
N MET A 150 13.10 -6.94 -23.09
CA MET A 150 14.25 -6.21 -22.54
C MET A 150 13.88 -5.42 -21.30
N LEU A 151 12.66 -4.87 -21.24
CA LEU A 151 12.16 -4.17 -20.06
C LEU A 151 11.98 -5.14 -18.87
N VAL A 152 11.45 -6.34 -19.12
CA VAL A 152 11.34 -7.41 -18.11
C VAL A 152 12.72 -7.82 -17.60
N LEU A 153 13.67 -8.10 -18.50
CA LEU A 153 15.05 -8.46 -18.12
C LEU A 153 15.73 -7.34 -17.32
N SER A 154 15.52 -6.09 -17.70
CA SER A 154 16.03 -4.93 -16.96
C SER A 154 15.45 -4.87 -15.55
N GLY A 155 14.14 -5.15 -15.39
CA GLY A 155 13.49 -5.21 -14.08
C GLY A 155 14.09 -6.30 -13.19
N ILE A 156 14.39 -7.48 -13.74
CA ILE A 156 15.07 -8.56 -13.03
C ILE A 156 16.48 -8.13 -12.57
N ILE A 157 17.25 -7.48 -13.46
CA ILE A 157 18.59 -6.98 -13.14
C ILE A 157 18.53 -5.95 -12.01
N VAL A 158 17.64 -4.95 -12.10
CA VAL A 158 17.50 -3.91 -11.08
C VAL A 158 17.01 -4.48 -9.76
N SER A 159 16.07 -5.43 -9.79
CA SER A 159 15.58 -6.11 -8.59
C SER A 159 16.69 -6.92 -7.92
N GLY A 160 17.53 -7.60 -8.68
CA GLY A 160 18.70 -8.31 -8.17
C GLY A 160 19.73 -7.37 -7.54
N LEU A 161 20.00 -6.23 -8.19
CA LEU A 161 20.87 -5.18 -7.64
C LEU A 161 20.34 -4.64 -6.31
N MET A 162 19.07 -4.23 -6.28
CA MET A 162 18.42 -3.75 -5.05
C MET A 162 18.38 -4.84 -3.97
N GLY A 163 18.18 -6.11 -4.37
CA GLY A 163 18.27 -7.29 -3.51
C GLY A 163 19.64 -7.45 -2.85
N SER A 164 20.72 -7.20 -3.59
CA SER A 164 22.08 -7.19 -3.04
C SER A 164 22.29 -6.04 -2.07
N VAL A 165 21.81 -4.83 -2.41
CA VAL A 165 21.92 -3.66 -1.53
C VAL A 165 21.15 -3.89 -0.22
N ILE A 166 19.91 -4.40 -0.27
CA ILE A 166 19.17 -4.67 0.96
C ILE A 166 19.79 -5.79 1.79
N GLY A 167 20.39 -6.80 1.14
CA GLY A 167 21.17 -7.84 1.84
C GLY A 167 22.35 -7.25 2.59
N PHE A 168 23.10 -6.35 1.96
CA PHE A 168 24.19 -5.61 2.60
C PHE A 168 23.69 -4.74 3.75
N LEU A 169 22.61 -3.96 3.56
CA LEU A 169 22.02 -3.12 4.61
C LEU A 169 21.57 -3.96 5.82
N LYS A 170 20.95 -5.11 5.60
CA LYS A 170 20.56 -6.05 6.67
C LYS A 170 21.78 -6.62 7.39
N TYR A 171 22.88 -6.86 6.69
CA TYR A 171 24.12 -7.38 7.28
C TYR A 171 24.80 -6.38 8.21
N VAL A 172 24.80 -5.10 7.86
CA VAL A 172 25.41 -4.04 8.69
C VAL A 172 24.46 -3.49 9.76
N ALA A 173 23.18 -3.84 9.71
CA ALA A 173 22.17 -3.38 10.66
C ALA A 173 22.35 -4.05 12.04
N ASP A 174 22.06 -3.29 13.10
CA ASP A 174 22.00 -3.82 14.45
C ASP A 174 20.95 -4.94 14.54
N PRO A 175 21.32 -6.14 15.02
CA PRO A 175 20.45 -7.32 14.97
C PRO A 175 19.27 -7.26 15.94
N GLU A 176 19.37 -6.47 17.02
CA GLU A 176 18.35 -6.40 18.07
C GLU A 176 17.30 -5.33 17.80
N THR A 177 17.65 -4.29 17.02
CA THR A 177 16.79 -3.13 16.80
C THR A 177 16.48 -2.89 15.31
N LYS A 178 17.51 -2.65 14.49
CA LYS A 178 17.34 -2.20 13.10
C LYS A 178 16.96 -3.32 12.15
N LEU A 179 17.58 -4.49 12.30
CA LEU A 179 17.30 -5.62 11.44
C LEU A 179 15.82 -6.07 11.53
N PRO A 180 15.22 -6.24 12.73
CA PRO A 180 13.79 -6.52 12.85
C PRO A 180 12.91 -5.46 12.19
N ASP A 181 13.22 -4.17 12.38
CA ASP A 181 12.45 -3.07 11.77
C ASP A 181 12.47 -3.14 10.23
N ILE A 182 13.63 -3.41 9.64
CA ILE A 182 13.75 -3.60 8.17
C ILE A 182 12.92 -4.81 7.72
N VAL A 183 13.00 -5.92 8.44
CA VAL A 183 12.28 -7.16 8.09
C VAL A 183 10.76 -6.95 8.20
N TYR A 184 10.27 -6.37 9.29
CA TYR A 184 8.85 -6.10 9.47
C TYR A 184 8.30 -5.06 8.49
N TRP A 185 9.11 -4.06 8.13
CA TRP A 185 8.71 -3.10 7.10
C TRP A 185 8.55 -3.79 5.73
N GLN A 186 9.47 -4.69 5.37
CA GLN A 186 9.42 -5.44 4.11
C GLN A 186 8.21 -6.39 4.01
N LEU A 187 7.70 -6.90 5.13
CA LEU A 187 6.48 -7.73 5.15
C LEU A 187 5.21 -6.93 4.86
N GLY A 188 5.24 -5.61 5.06
CA GLY A 188 4.08 -4.72 4.91
C GLY A 188 3.10 -4.82 6.08
N SER A 189 2.56 -3.69 6.51
CA SER A 189 1.55 -3.64 7.57
C SER A 189 0.75 -2.34 7.55
N LEU A 190 -0.53 -2.43 7.89
CA LEU A 190 -1.41 -1.28 8.11
C LEU A 190 -1.66 -1.05 9.61
N ALA A 191 -0.91 -1.72 10.50
CA ALA A 191 -1.17 -1.68 11.94
C ALA A 191 -0.82 -0.34 12.60
N LYS A 192 0.17 0.39 12.06
CA LYS A 192 0.64 1.69 12.57
C LYS A 192 -0.06 2.89 11.90
N LEU A 193 -1.14 2.66 11.15
CA LEU A 193 -1.80 3.69 10.36
C LEU A 193 -2.82 4.45 11.23
N ASP A 194 -2.69 5.77 11.28
CA ASP A 194 -3.58 6.69 11.98
C ASP A 194 -4.18 7.72 11.00
N SER A 195 -5.09 8.54 11.52
CA SER A 195 -5.78 9.59 10.76
C SER A 195 -4.82 10.61 10.13
N ASP A 196 -3.68 10.89 10.78
CA ASP A 196 -2.75 11.92 10.30
C ASP A 196 -1.90 11.41 9.14
N ASN A 197 -1.34 10.20 9.25
CA ASN A 197 -0.63 9.55 8.16
C ASN A 197 -1.54 9.37 6.93
N LEU A 198 -2.81 9.01 7.15
CA LEU A 198 -3.78 8.82 6.07
C LEU A 198 -3.98 10.10 5.24
N LYS A 199 -4.06 11.28 5.88
CA LYS A 199 -4.23 12.57 5.18
C LYS A 199 -3.13 12.85 4.17
N TYR A 200 -1.90 12.42 4.46
CA TYR A 200 -0.76 12.64 3.56
C TYR A 200 -0.73 11.65 2.39
N ILE A 201 -1.08 10.38 2.63
CA ILE A 201 -0.99 9.33 1.59
C ILE A 201 -2.23 9.24 0.70
N ALA A 202 -3.42 9.56 1.23
CA ALA A 202 -4.68 9.35 0.51
C ALA A 202 -4.80 10.17 -0.79
N PRO A 203 -4.43 11.47 -0.85
CA PRO A 203 -4.55 12.24 -2.08
C PRO A 203 -3.73 11.65 -3.23
N VAL A 204 -2.50 11.20 -2.95
CA VAL A 204 -1.64 10.58 -3.95
C VAL A 204 -2.24 9.27 -4.46
N MET A 205 -2.76 8.43 -3.56
CA MET A 205 -3.41 7.18 -3.95
C MET A 205 -4.68 7.41 -4.79
N ILE A 206 -5.50 8.40 -4.44
CA ILE A 206 -6.73 8.73 -5.17
C ILE A 206 -6.44 9.29 -6.57
N ILE A 207 -5.38 10.07 -6.73
CA ILE A 207 -5.00 10.63 -8.03
C ILE A 207 -4.45 9.54 -8.97
N CYS A 208 -3.75 8.55 -8.41
CA CYS A 208 -3.08 7.50 -9.18
C CYS A 208 -3.91 6.24 -9.43
N ALA A 209 -4.94 5.97 -8.62
CA ALA A 209 -5.84 4.82 -8.76
C ALA A 209 -7.06 5.17 -9.61
#